data_AF-A0A4Y7QFJ7-F1
#
_entry.id   AF-A0A4Y7QFJ7-F1
#
_cell.length_a   1.000
_cell.length_b   1.000
_cell.length_c   1.000
_cell.angle_alpha   90.00
_cell.angle_beta   90.00
_cell.angle_gamma   90.00
#
_symmetry.space_group_name_H-M   'P 1'
#
loop_
_entity.id
_entity.type
_entity.pdbx_description
1 polymer ?
#
loop_
_entity_poly.entity_id
_entity_poly.type
_entity_poly.pdbx_seq_one_letter_code
_entity_poly.pdbx_strand_id
1 'polypeptide(L)'
;MEPSELDGNWEEVYPKEGHYPDNRKLQQYSNLFFLLQSEPRHIAALCRLVSLAEIDTLLQTVMFTLYGNQGESSEEHLLLTMIQSVLSVQLEETTKGVDSWLHTNTPVSRVMITYGRRGPGQSYLKSVLAERINSLIEHKDLNLEINPLKVYEQMINQIEDETGSRPDNLPRGVTLEQAAANPDVQAIVAPRLTMLMEIANSFLLTIIESIESVPYGIRWICKQIRSLTRRKYPDATDYSICSVIGGFFFLRFIIPAIITPQAYMIVEGVPPKNPRNTLTLIAKMLRNLANKPSYAREPYLMVLNPFAENNKARMNAFLNNLCEVGDFDDTLKTDQYMAVSRKDPMIHITLNELYNTHSLLLRYIDALSPDDKEHLRILADELSPAPPQVARKDNRTTELHLYNRWETTVHDIKARW
;
A
#
# COMPACT_ATOMS: atom_id res chain seq x y z
N MET A 1 -27.50 19.02 -63.42
CA MET A 1 -28.23 18.97 -62.14
C MET A 1 -27.21 18.72 -61.06
N GLU A 2 -27.12 19.69 -60.16
CA GLU A 2 -26.11 19.86 -59.11
C GLU A 2 -26.16 18.71 -58.08
N PRO A 3 -25.03 18.35 -57.45
CA PRO A 3 -25.03 17.68 -56.17
C PRO A 3 -25.25 18.72 -55.06
N SER A 4 -26.34 18.53 -54.34
CA SER A 4 -26.79 19.24 -53.14
C SER A 4 -25.76 19.24 -52.00
N GLU A 5 -25.51 20.43 -51.48
CA GLU A 5 -25.35 20.80 -50.06
C GLU A 5 -25.01 19.66 -49.08
N LEU A 6 -23.71 19.51 -48.78
CA LEU A 6 -23.24 18.99 -47.51
C LEU A 6 -22.76 20.18 -46.68
N ASP A 7 -23.72 20.79 -45.98
CA ASP A 7 -23.47 21.82 -44.98
C ASP A 7 -22.84 21.15 -43.75
N GLY A 8 -21.50 21.03 -43.79
CA GLY A 8 -20.70 20.57 -42.66
C GLY A 8 -20.61 21.69 -41.63
N ASN A 9 -21.57 21.70 -40.70
CA ASN A 9 -21.51 22.53 -39.50
C ASN A 9 -20.34 22.05 -38.62
N TRP A 10 -19.13 22.55 -38.90
CA TRP A 10 -18.01 22.50 -37.98
C TRP A 10 -18.29 23.52 -36.87
N GLU A 11 -19.12 23.14 -35.90
CA GLU A 11 -19.04 23.79 -34.60
C GLU A 11 -17.64 23.51 -34.04
N GLU A 12 -16.74 24.48 -34.21
CA GLU A 12 -15.57 24.62 -33.35
C GLU A 12 -16.09 24.60 -31.90
N VAL A 13 -15.97 23.44 -31.24
CA VAL A 13 -16.24 23.32 -29.81
C VAL A 13 -15.12 24.04 -29.09
N TYR A 14 -15.25 25.36 -28.94
CA TYR A 14 -14.47 26.12 -27.98
C TYR A 14 -14.62 25.46 -26.60
N PRO A 15 -13.54 25.14 -25.88
CA PRO A 15 -13.64 24.64 -24.52
C PRO A 15 -14.39 25.69 -23.69
N LYS A 16 -15.49 25.30 -23.04
CA LYS A 16 -16.23 26.19 -22.13
C LYS A 16 -15.26 26.79 -21.11
N GLU A 17 -15.03 28.11 -21.20
CA GLU A 17 -14.13 28.92 -20.36
C GLU A 17 -14.35 28.84 -18.83
N GLY A 18 -15.35 28.08 -18.36
CA GLY A 18 -15.72 28.01 -16.93
C GLY A 18 -15.03 26.93 -16.09
N HIS A 19 -14.18 26.06 -16.65
CA HIS A 19 -13.64 24.89 -15.92
C HIS A 19 -12.16 25.00 -15.56
N TYR A 20 -11.44 26.02 -16.04
CA TYR A 20 -10.04 26.25 -15.69
C TYR A 20 -9.96 27.38 -14.66
N PRO A 21 -9.14 27.27 -13.59
CA PRO A 21 -9.01 28.33 -12.61
C PRO A 21 -8.32 29.55 -13.23
N ASP A 22 -8.85 30.75 -12.97
CA ASP A 22 -8.18 31.99 -13.34
C ASP A 22 -6.89 32.19 -12.53
N ASN A 23 -6.06 33.17 -12.91
CA ASN A 23 -4.79 33.44 -12.24
C ASN A 23 -4.95 33.68 -10.74
N ARG A 24 -6.06 34.32 -10.33
CA ARG A 24 -6.36 34.57 -8.91
C ARG A 24 -6.63 33.26 -8.16
N LYS A 25 -7.47 32.38 -8.71
CA LYS A 25 -7.71 31.06 -8.11
C LYS A 25 -6.46 30.20 -8.08
N LEU A 26 -5.62 30.26 -9.12
CA LEU A 26 -4.34 29.56 -9.12
C LEU A 26 -3.44 30.03 -7.98
N GLN A 27 -3.35 31.34 -7.73
CA GLN A 27 -2.62 31.88 -6.57
C GLN A 27 -3.18 31.40 -5.22
N GLN A 28 -4.51 31.34 -5.10
CA GLN A 28 -5.16 30.81 -3.90
C GLN A 28 -4.87 29.30 -3.72
N TYR A 29 -4.91 28.51 -4.78
CA TYR A 29 -4.52 27.10 -4.75
C TYR A 29 -3.04 26.92 -4.42
N SER A 30 -2.16 27.73 -4.98
CA SER A 30 -0.73 27.74 -4.66
C SER A 30 -0.49 27.89 -3.16
N ASN A 31 -1.25 28.77 -2.51
CA ASN A 31 -1.15 28.98 -1.08
C ASN A 31 -1.71 27.81 -0.27
N LEU A 32 -2.88 27.29 -0.67
CA LEU A 32 -3.49 26.12 -0.05
C LEU A 32 -2.57 24.90 -0.11
N PHE A 33 -2.04 24.56 -1.28
CA PHE A 33 -1.18 23.40 -1.43
C PHE A 33 0.18 23.59 -0.76
N PHE A 34 0.70 24.82 -0.67
CA PHE A 34 1.87 25.11 0.17
C PHE A 34 1.59 24.78 1.65
N LEU A 35 0.45 25.22 2.18
CA LEU A 35 0.04 24.93 3.56
C LEU A 35 -0.12 23.42 3.78
N LEU A 36 -0.78 22.72 2.86
CA LEU A 36 -0.97 21.26 2.96
C LEU A 36 0.37 20.50 2.92
N GLN A 37 1.34 20.99 2.15
CA GLN A 37 2.68 20.39 2.08
C GLN A 37 3.47 20.65 3.36
N SER A 38 3.49 21.89 3.83
CA SER A 38 4.30 22.35 4.98
C SER A 38 3.70 21.96 6.34
N GLU A 39 2.38 21.74 6.42
CA GLU A 39 1.68 21.32 7.62
C GLU A 39 0.98 19.95 7.44
N PRO A 40 1.73 18.83 7.56
CA PRO A 40 1.21 17.48 7.31
C PRO A 40 0.01 17.08 8.18
N ARG A 41 -0.21 17.78 9.30
CA ARG A 41 -1.33 17.57 10.22
C ARG A 41 -2.69 17.65 9.54
N HIS A 42 -2.86 18.55 8.56
CA HIS A 42 -4.12 18.73 7.87
C HIS A 42 -4.46 17.54 6.98
N ILE A 43 -3.47 17.05 6.22
CA ILE A 43 -3.60 15.85 5.40
C ILE A 43 -3.79 14.60 6.28
N ALA A 44 -3.07 14.51 7.40
CA ALA A 44 -3.22 13.41 8.36
C ALA A 44 -4.64 13.34 8.91
N ALA A 45 -5.21 14.47 9.32
CA ALA A 45 -6.58 14.55 9.78
C ALA A 45 -7.57 14.19 8.66
N LEU A 46 -7.38 14.73 7.45
CA LEU A 46 -8.25 14.45 6.31
C LEU A 46 -8.26 12.95 5.95
N CYS A 47 -7.11 12.29 5.95
CA CYS A 47 -7.01 10.84 5.69
C CYS A 47 -7.85 9.98 6.64
N ARG A 48 -8.14 10.47 7.86
CA ARG A 48 -8.98 9.76 8.84
C ARG A 48 -10.47 10.05 8.67
N LEU A 49 -10.83 11.18 8.09
CA LEU A 49 -12.23 11.62 7.93
C LEU A 49 -12.89 11.11 6.65
N VAL A 50 -12.11 10.89 5.60
CA VAL A 50 -12.61 10.41 4.30
C VAL A 50 -13.05 8.95 4.34
N SER A 51 -13.97 8.58 3.44
CA SER A 51 -14.42 7.20 3.30
C SER A 51 -13.37 6.31 2.62
N LEU A 52 -13.54 4.98 2.73
CA LEU A 52 -12.70 4.02 2.01
C LEU A 52 -12.81 4.12 0.48
N ALA A 53 -13.88 4.74 -0.05
CA ALA A 53 -14.05 4.96 -1.48
C ALA A 53 -13.24 6.19 -1.97
N GLU A 54 -12.96 7.14 -1.09
CA GLU A 54 -12.31 8.42 -1.42
C GLU A 54 -10.81 8.41 -1.10
N ILE A 55 -10.40 7.64 -0.09
CA ILE A 55 -9.03 7.61 0.40
C ILE A 55 -8.02 7.27 -0.71
N ASP A 56 -8.33 6.32 -1.60
CA ASP A 56 -7.39 5.91 -2.64
C ASP A 56 -7.10 7.08 -3.60
N THR A 57 -8.10 7.88 -3.98
CA THR A 57 -7.91 9.07 -4.82
C THR A 57 -7.16 10.19 -4.09
N LEU A 58 -7.48 10.44 -2.82
CA LEU A 58 -6.73 11.41 -2.01
C LEU A 58 -5.26 11.02 -1.89
N LEU A 59 -4.97 9.74 -1.64
CA LEU A 59 -3.60 9.24 -1.50
C LEU A 59 -2.83 9.28 -2.81
N GLN A 60 -3.47 9.20 -3.98
CA GLN A 60 -2.78 9.45 -5.24
C GLN A 60 -2.19 10.87 -5.26
N THR A 61 -3.00 11.88 -4.97
CA THR A 61 -2.53 13.27 -4.90
C THR A 61 -1.48 13.47 -3.81
N VAL A 62 -1.69 12.94 -2.61
CA VAL A 62 -0.75 13.13 -1.50
C VAL A 62 0.61 12.47 -1.78
N MET A 63 0.63 11.21 -2.21
CA MET A 63 1.85 10.39 -2.28
C MET A 63 2.67 10.62 -3.56
N PHE A 64 2.02 11.03 -4.66
CA PHE A 64 2.64 11.14 -5.98
C PHE A 64 2.66 12.57 -6.53
N THR A 65 1.85 13.48 -5.98
CA THR A 65 1.79 14.88 -6.43
C THR A 65 2.30 15.85 -5.37
N LEU A 66 1.78 15.80 -4.14
CA LEU A 66 2.15 16.73 -3.05
C LEU A 66 3.51 16.40 -2.41
N TYR A 67 3.79 15.11 -2.20
CA TYR A 67 5.07 14.58 -1.72
C TYR A 67 5.69 13.63 -2.76
N GLY A 68 5.51 13.98 -4.03
CA GLY A 68 5.91 13.15 -5.17
C GLY A 68 7.42 13.09 -5.37
N ASN A 69 8.18 14.08 -4.88
CA ASN A 69 9.63 14.15 -5.08
C ASN A 69 10.37 13.22 -4.12
N GLN A 70 10.39 11.94 -4.46
CA GLN A 70 11.02 10.86 -3.68
C GLN A 70 12.55 11.00 -3.50
N GLY A 71 13.20 11.93 -4.21
CA GLY A 71 14.63 12.21 -4.07
C GLY A 71 14.95 13.31 -3.06
N GLU A 72 13.94 14.02 -2.54
CA GLU A 72 14.11 15.13 -1.61
C GLU A 72 13.77 14.69 -0.19
N SER A 73 14.78 14.65 0.67
CA SER A 73 14.64 14.18 2.04
C SER A 73 13.62 15.00 2.83
N SER A 74 13.50 16.30 2.58
CA SER A 74 12.55 17.18 3.28
C SER A 74 11.08 16.81 3.01
N GLU A 75 10.70 16.56 1.76
CA GLU A 75 9.34 16.10 1.43
C GLU A 75 9.07 14.71 2.01
N GLU A 76 10.07 13.82 1.95
CA GLU A 76 9.96 12.48 2.52
C GLU A 76 9.75 12.52 4.04
N HIS A 77 10.47 13.40 4.76
CA HIS A 77 10.29 13.60 6.19
C HIS A 77 8.88 14.10 6.51
N LEU A 78 8.38 15.10 5.79
CA LEU A 78 7.02 15.63 5.98
C LEU A 78 5.96 14.55 5.75
N LEU A 79 6.14 13.72 4.71
CA LEU A 79 5.25 12.60 4.42
C LEU A 79 5.29 11.54 5.53
N LEU A 80 6.47 11.20 6.04
CA LEU A 80 6.58 10.24 7.14
C LEU A 80 6.01 10.80 8.45
N THR A 81 6.17 12.09 8.73
CA THR A 81 5.50 12.79 9.84
C THR A 81 3.97 12.73 9.70
N MET A 82 3.44 12.90 8.48
CA MET A 82 2.01 12.71 8.19
C MET A 82 1.57 11.30 8.60
N ILE A 83 2.29 10.27 8.12
CA ILE A 83 1.97 8.86 8.38
C ILE A 83 2.03 8.56 9.89
N GLN A 84 3.02 9.08 10.61
CA GLN A 84 3.12 8.91 12.06
C GLN A 84 1.95 9.53 12.81
N SER A 85 1.51 10.73 12.40
CA SER A 85 0.32 11.37 12.98
C SER A 85 -0.93 10.50 12.79
N VAL A 86 -1.13 10.01 11.56
CA VAL A 86 -2.23 9.11 11.23
C VAL A 86 -2.19 7.80 12.04
N LEU A 87 -1.00 7.20 12.20
CA LEU A 87 -0.81 5.98 12.99
C LEU A 87 -1.08 6.22 14.48
N SER A 88 -0.61 7.33 15.04
CA SER A 88 -0.80 7.67 16.45
C SER A 88 -2.29 7.74 16.81
N VAL A 89 -3.06 8.47 16.00
CA VAL A 89 -4.49 8.66 16.28
C VAL A 89 -5.28 7.34 16.09
N GLN A 90 -5.01 6.56 15.04
CA GLN A 90 -5.68 5.26 14.89
C GLN A 90 -5.35 4.31 16.06
N LEU A 91 -4.10 4.32 16.53
CA LEU A 91 -3.73 3.52 17.68
C LEU A 91 -4.51 3.98 18.91
N GLU A 92 -4.59 5.28 19.18
CA GLU A 92 -5.35 5.87 20.29
C GLU A 92 -6.83 5.49 20.26
N GLU A 93 -7.47 5.53 19.09
CA GLU A 93 -8.88 5.14 18.88
C GLU A 93 -9.13 3.62 19.03
N THR A 94 -8.09 2.78 18.95
CA THR A 94 -8.28 1.33 19.05
C THR A 94 -8.51 0.85 20.48
N THR A 95 -9.65 0.20 20.71
CA THR A 95 -10.05 -0.33 22.03
C THR A 95 -9.99 -1.86 22.14
N LYS A 96 -9.91 -2.57 21.01
CA LYS A 96 -10.02 -4.04 20.95
C LYS A 96 -8.73 -4.82 21.27
N GLY A 97 -7.68 -4.13 21.74
CA GLY A 97 -6.39 -4.71 22.12
C GLY A 97 -5.29 -4.59 21.06
N VAL A 98 -4.07 -4.97 21.45
CA VAL A 98 -2.82 -4.83 20.67
C VAL A 98 -2.94 -5.42 19.27
N ASP A 99 -3.49 -6.63 19.15
CA ASP A 99 -3.54 -7.38 17.88
C ASP A 99 -4.65 -6.92 16.93
N SER A 100 -5.28 -5.77 17.16
CA SER A 100 -6.47 -5.35 16.38
C SER A 100 -6.27 -4.09 15.55
N TRP A 101 -5.38 -3.18 15.95
CA TRP A 101 -5.31 -1.84 15.37
C TRP A 101 -4.76 -1.82 13.94
N LEU A 102 -3.87 -2.76 13.56
CA LEU A 102 -3.39 -2.90 12.19
C LEU A 102 -3.87 -4.18 11.49
N HIS A 103 -4.81 -4.96 12.01
CA HIS A 103 -5.29 -6.15 11.31
C HIS A 103 -6.58 -5.91 10.50
N THR A 104 -7.18 -4.73 10.66
CA THR A 104 -8.41 -4.32 9.97
C THR A 104 -8.11 -3.45 8.74
N ASN A 105 -9.05 -3.41 7.79
CA ASN A 105 -8.96 -2.52 6.64
C ASN A 105 -9.49 -1.15 7.04
N THR A 106 -8.58 -0.20 7.24
CA THR A 106 -8.87 1.18 7.65
C THR A 106 -8.23 2.17 6.66
N PRO A 107 -8.64 3.45 6.65
CA PRO A 107 -7.95 4.48 5.86
C PRO A 107 -6.45 4.53 6.13
N VAL A 108 -6.01 4.39 7.38
CA VAL A 108 -4.58 4.34 7.74
C VAL A 108 -3.87 3.14 7.13
N SER A 109 -4.56 1.99 7.07
CA SER A 109 -4.01 0.82 6.39
C SER A 109 -3.81 1.07 4.88
N ARG A 110 -4.66 1.90 4.25
CA ARG A 110 -4.51 2.34 2.85
C ARG A 110 -3.36 3.32 2.68
N VAL A 111 -3.14 4.23 3.64
CA VAL A 111 -1.98 5.13 3.67
C VAL A 111 -0.68 4.31 3.59
N MET A 112 -0.55 3.33 4.49
CA MET A 112 0.63 2.45 4.55
C MET A 112 0.81 1.60 3.29
N ILE A 113 -0.25 1.00 2.76
CA ILE A 113 -0.21 0.21 1.52
C ILE A 113 0.26 1.08 0.35
N THR A 114 -0.29 2.30 0.23
CA THR A 114 0.02 3.21 -0.87
C THR A 114 1.46 3.72 -0.76
N TYR A 115 1.92 4.04 0.45
CA TYR A 115 3.32 4.39 0.69
C TYR A 115 4.28 3.28 0.24
N GLY A 116 3.98 2.02 0.59
CA GLY A 116 4.77 0.86 0.14
C GLY A 116 4.78 0.65 -1.39
N ARG A 117 3.84 1.25 -2.11
CA ARG A 117 3.79 1.22 -3.59
C ARG A 117 4.53 2.38 -4.24
N ARG A 118 5.19 3.27 -3.50
CA ARG A 118 6.09 4.28 -4.08
C ARG A 118 7.35 3.62 -4.64
N GLY A 119 8.13 4.36 -5.44
CA GLY A 119 9.27 3.85 -6.21
C GLY A 119 10.24 2.99 -5.40
N PRO A 120 10.78 3.45 -4.25
CA PRO A 120 11.67 2.67 -3.42
C PRO A 120 11.08 1.32 -2.96
N GLY A 121 9.81 1.32 -2.56
CA GLY A 121 9.12 0.11 -2.14
C GLY A 121 8.95 -0.90 -3.29
N GLN A 122 8.57 -0.42 -4.48
CA GLN A 122 8.47 -1.27 -5.67
C GLN A 122 9.82 -1.85 -6.10
N SER A 123 10.87 -1.02 -6.12
CA SER A 123 12.23 -1.44 -6.47
C SER A 123 12.74 -2.53 -5.52
N TYR A 124 12.48 -2.37 -4.22
CA TYR A 124 12.81 -3.39 -3.21
C TYR A 124 12.03 -4.70 -3.42
N LEU A 125 10.72 -4.63 -3.63
CA LEU A 125 9.92 -5.84 -3.88
C LEU A 125 10.42 -6.59 -5.12
N LYS A 126 10.77 -5.87 -6.18
CA LYS A 126 11.32 -6.46 -7.40
C LYS A 126 12.69 -7.08 -7.16
N SER A 127 13.61 -6.40 -6.48
CA SER A 127 14.95 -6.95 -6.22
C SER A 127 14.93 -8.20 -5.34
N VAL A 128 14.01 -8.28 -4.38
CA VAL A 128 13.93 -9.39 -3.43
C VAL A 128 13.12 -10.57 -3.96
N LEU A 129 12.01 -10.33 -4.66
CA LEU A 129 11.06 -11.38 -5.01
C LEU A 129 11.17 -11.88 -6.46
N ALA A 130 11.73 -11.10 -7.38
CA ALA A 130 11.67 -11.42 -8.81
C ALA A 130 12.32 -12.76 -9.15
N GLU A 131 13.53 -13.04 -8.66
CA GLU A 131 14.23 -14.29 -8.96
C GLU A 131 13.42 -15.51 -8.50
N ARG A 132 12.95 -15.50 -7.25
CA ARG A 132 12.19 -16.61 -6.65
C ARG A 132 10.85 -16.84 -7.35
N ILE A 133 10.16 -15.75 -7.71
CA ILE A 133 8.88 -15.84 -8.42
C ILE A 133 9.08 -16.34 -9.85
N ASN A 134 10.07 -15.83 -10.58
CA ASN A 134 10.33 -16.24 -11.96
C ASN A 134 10.78 -17.70 -12.04
N SER A 135 11.68 -18.14 -11.14
CA SER A 135 12.10 -19.54 -11.07
C SER A 135 10.91 -20.49 -10.83
N LEU A 136 9.95 -20.11 -9.97
CA LEU A 136 8.74 -20.90 -9.78
C LEU A 136 7.83 -20.92 -11.02
N ILE A 137 7.76 -19.81 -11.77
CA ILE A 137 6.95 -19.70 -12.99
C ILE A 137 7.50 -20.54 -14.14
N GLU A 138 8.81 -20.77 -14.20
CA GLU A 138 9.45 -21.65 -15.19
C GLU A 138 8.94 -23.10 -15.07
N HIS A 139 8.61 -23.55 -13.86
CA HIS A 139 8.05 -24.89 -13.60
C HIS A 139 6.52 -24.93 -13.70
N LYS A 140 5.99 -24.66 -14.90
CA LYS A 140 4.54 -24.53 -15.16
C LYS A 140 3.71 -25.76 -14.79
N ASP A 141 4.30 -26.94 -14.92
CA ASP A 141 3.62 -28.23 -14.67
C ASP A 141 3.72 -28.69 -13.21
N LEU A 142 4.54 -28.02 -12.38
CA LEU A 142 4.73 -28.39 -10.98
C LEU A 142 3.46 -28.12 -10.16
N ASN A 143 2.71 -29.18 -9.86
CA ASN A 143 1.49 -29.13 -9.06
C ASN A 143 1.78 -29.40 -7.57
N LEU A 144 1.74 -28.35 -6.74
CA LEU A 144 1.87 -28.44 -5.28
C LEU A 144 0.51 -28.24 -4.57
N GLU A 145 -0.60 -28.64 -5.20
CA GLU A 145 -1.89 -28.67 -4.53
C GLU A 145 -1.88 -29.69 -3.39
N ILE A 146 -2.23 -29.23 -2.20
CA ILE A 146 -2.27 -30.01 -0.95
C ILE A 146 -3.68 -30.10 -0.36
N ASN A 147 -4.68 -29.45 -0.96
CA ASN A 147 -6.07 -29.62 -0.55
C ASN A 147 -6.53 -31.06 -0.86
N PRO A 148 -6.85 -31.88 0.16
CA PRO A 148 -7.16 -33.30 -0.04
C PRO A 148 -8.30 -33.54 -1.03
N LEU A 149 -9.36 -32.72 -1.02
CA LEU A 149 -10.49 -32.85 -1.95
C LEU A 149 -10.06 -32.67 -3.40
N LYS A 150 -9.28 -31.62 -3.67
CA LYS A 150 -8.81 -31.36 -5.03
C LYS A 150 -7.81 -32.40 -5.51
N VAL A 151 -6.95 -32.89 -4.61
CA VAL A 151 -5.99 -33.96 -4.95
C VAL A 151 -6.75 -35.26 -5.26
N TYR A 152 -7.75 -35.60 -4.45
CA TYR A 152 -8.61 -36.76 -4.67
C TYR A 152 -9.37 -36.68 -6.02
N GLU A 153 -9.96 -35.53 -6.34
CA GLU A 153 -10.61 -35.29 -7.63
C GLU A 153 -9.63 -35.39 -8.81
N GLN A 154 -8.44 -34.81 -8.69
CA GLN A 154 -7.40 -34.89 -9.71
C GLN A 154 -6.96 -36.33 -9.95
N MET A 155 -6.78 -37.11 -8.87
CA MET A 155 -6.41 -38.52 -8.94
C MET A 155 -7.48 -39.35 -9.65
N ILE A 156 -8.77 -39.17 -9.32
CA ILE A 156 -9.86 -39.87 -10.00
C ILE A 156 -9.89 -39.53 -11.49
N ASN A 157 -9.83 -38.24 -11.84
CA ASN A 157 -9.87 -37.82 -13.24
C ASN A 157 -8.68 -38.40 -14.02
N GLN A 158 -7.49 -38.42 -13.43
CA GLN A 158 -6.32 -39.02 -14.05
C GLN A 158 -6.49 -40.53 -14.29
N ILE A 159 -7.03 -41.27 -13.32
CA ILE A 159 -7.30 -42.71 -13.49
C ILE A 159 -8.36 -42.95 -14.57
N GLU A 160 -9.43 -42.16 -14.59
CA GLU A 160 -10.47 -42.25 -15.62
C GLU A 160 -9.92 -41.93 -17.02
N ASP A 161 -9.06 -40.93 -17.15
CA ASP A 161 -8.40 -40.55 -18.40
C ASP A 161 -7.47 -41.67 -18.90
N GLU A 162 -6.77 -42.36 -17.99
CA GLU A 162 -5.82 -43.43 -18.32
C GLU A 162 -6.49 -44.79 -18.57
N THR A 163 -7.54 -45.13 -17.81
CA THR A 163 -8.18 -46.45 -17.83
C THR A 163 -9.52 -46.47 -18.57
N GLY A 164 -10.06 -45.31 -18.93
CA GLY A 164 -11.37 -45.15 -19.58
C GLY A 164 -12.58 -45.42 -18.68
N SER A 165 -12.37 -45.76 -17.40
CA SER A 165 -13.45 -46.05 -16.45
C SER A 165 -13.08 -45.63 -15.04
N ARG A 166 -14.08 -45.36 -14.21
CA ARG A 166 -13.86 -44.96 -12.82
C ARG A 166 -13.67 -46.19 -11.92
N PRO A 167 -12.70 -46.21 -11.01
CA PRO A 167 -12.57 -47.26 -10.01
C PRO A 167 -13.80 -47.31 -9.07
N ASP A 168 -14.35 -48.51 -8.85
CA ASP A 168 -15.52 -48.71 -7.97
C ASP A 168 -15.26 -48.32 -6.51
N ASN A 169 -13.99 -48.40 -6.08
CA ASN A 169 -13.54 -48.07 -4.73
C ASN A 169 -13.28 -46.56 -4.50
N LEU A 170 -13.47 -45.71 -5.51
CA LEU A 170 -13.21 -44.26 -5.42
C LEU A 170 -14.47 -43.45 -5.80
N PRO A 171 -15.43 -43.27 -4.86
CA PRO A 171 -16.64 -42.50 -5.11
C PRO A 171 -16.38 -41.01 -5.29
N ARG A 172 -17.17 -40.33 -6.12
CA ARG A 172 -17.15 -38.85 -6.22
C ARG A 172 -17.96 -38.22 -5.09
N GLY A 173 -17.65 -36.97 -4.75
CA GLY A 173 -18.39 -36.20 -3.75
C GLY A 173 -18.08 -36.58 -2.30
N VAL A 174 -16.86 -37.06 -2.04
CA VAL A 174 -16.37 -37.35 -0.68
C VAL A 174 -16.20 -36.08 0.15
N THR A 175 -16.22 -36.22 1.47
CA THR A 175 -15.91 -35.11 2.39
C THR A 175 -14.40 -34.84 2.46
N LEU A 176 -14.01 -33.68 3.01
CA LEU A 176 -12.60 -33.31 3.20
C LEU A 176 -11.86 -34.34 4.06
N GLU A 177 -12.50 -34.83 5.11
CA GLU A 177 -11.97 -35.82 6.04
C GLU A 177 -11.76 -37.17 5.35
N GLN A 178 -12.72 -37.59 4.52
CA GLN A 178 -12.62 -38.84 3.74
C GLN A 178 -11.48 -38.77 2.72
N ALA A 179 -11.36 -37.66 1.99
CA ALA A 179 -10.25 -37.45 1.06
C ALA A 179 -8.90 -37.39 1.77
N ALA A 180 -8.82 -36.74 2.95
CA ALA A 180 -7.60 -36.65 3.75
C ALA A 180 -7.18 -38.00 4.36
N ALA A 181 -8.13 -38.90 4.62
CA ALA A 181 -7.87 -40.23 5.14
C ALA A 181 -7.46 -41.25 4.06
N ASN A 182 -7.63 -40.92 2.77
CA ASN A 182 -7.28 -41.82 1.67
C ASN A 182 -5.74 -42.00 1.57
N PRO A 183 -5.22 -43.24 1.58
CA PRO A 183 -3.77 -43.48 1.54
C PRO A 183 -3.06 -42.97 0.28
N ASP A 184 -3.71 -43.06 -0.88
CA ASP A 184 -3.14 -42.61 -2.16
C ASP A 184 -3.04 -41.07 -2.18
N VAL A 185 -4.06 -40.37 -1.66
CA VAL A 185 -4.02 -38.91 -1.48
C VAL A 185 -2.89 -38.52 -0.54
N GLN A 186 -2.72 -39.22 0.59
CA GLN A 186 -1.61 -38.95 1.52
C GLN A 186 -0.24 -39.17 0.86
N ALA A 187 -0.09 -40.24 0.07
CA ALA A 187 1.13 -40.54 -0.67
C ALA A 187 1.46 -39.47 -1.73
N ILE A 188 0.44 -38.87 -2.35
CA ILE A 188 0.61 -37.76 -3.31
C ILE A 188 0.94 -36.43 -2.58
N VAL A 189 0.26 -36.14 -1.47
CA VAL A 189 0.39 -34.88 -0.73
C VAL A 189 1.73 -34.78 0.00
N ALA A 190 2.23 -35.88 0.58
CA ALA A 190 3.45 -35.89 1.37
C ALA A 190 4.68 -35.27 0.66
N PRO A 191 5.08 -35.68 -0.55
CA PRO A 191 6.21 -35.06 -1.24
C PRO A 191 5.93 -33.61 -1.67
N ARG A 192 4.68 -33.27 -2.02
CA ARG A 192 4.29 -31.89 -2.36
C ARG A 192 4.42 -30.96 -1.15
N LEU A 193 4.06 -31.46 0.03
CA LEU A 193 4.15 -30.71 1.29
C LEU A 193 5.61 -30.37 1.62
N THR A 194 6.51 -31.34 1.52
CA THR A 194 7.95 -31.14 1.74
C THR A 194 8.49 -30.07 0.79
N MET A 195 8.25 -30.21 -0.52
CA MET A 195 8.71 -29.24 -1.51
C MET A 195 8.11 -27.84 -1.30
N LEU A 196 6.83 -27.76 -0.93
CA LEU A 196 6.18 -26.49 -0.60
C LEU A 196 6.83 -25.79 0.61
N MET A 197 7.13 -26.54 1.67
CA MET A 197 7.83 -26.01 2.85
C MET A 197 9.24 -25.52 2.51
N GLU A 198 9.97 -26.25 1.66
CA GLU A 198 11.31 -25.85 1.20
C GLU A 198 11.27 -24.55 0.40
N ILE A 199 10.36 -24.45 -0.58
CA ILE A 199 10.19 -23.24 -1.38
C ILE A 199 9.79 -22.06 -0.48
N ALA A 200 8.80 -22.23 0.40
CA ALA A 200 8.38 -21.17 1.32
C ALA A 200 9.52 -20.71 2.25
N ASN A 201 10.37 -21.64 2.71
CA ASN A 201 11.54 -21.33 3.53
C ASN A 201 12.59 -20.54 2.72
N SER A 202 12.78 -20.89 1.44
CA SER A 202 13.66 -20.13 0.55
C SER A 202 13.19 -18.67 0.37
N PHE A 203 11.90 -18.45 0.12
CA PHE A 203 11.31 -17.10 0.07
C PHE A 203 11.56 -16.32 1.37
N LEU A 204 11.30 -16.96 2.52
CA LEU A 204 11.49 -16.32 3.81
C LEU A 204 12.96 -15.93 4.06
N LEU A 205 13.91 -16.82 3.76
CA LEU A 205 15.33 -16.55 3.93
C LEU A 205 15.77 -15.36 3.06
N THR A 206 15.37 -15.35 1.78
CA THR A 206 15.65 -14.22 0.88
C THR A 206 15.09 -12.89 1.41
N ILE A 207 13.89 -12.89 2.01
CA ILE A 207 13.33 -11.70 2.65
C ILE A 207 14.13 -11.29 3.89
N ILE A 208 14.46 -12.23 4.78
CA ILE A 208 15.20 -11.95 6.02
C ILE A 208 16.60 -11.38 5.72
N GLU A 209 17.29 -11.96 4.74
CA GLU A 209 18.64 -11.55 4.33
C GLU A 209 18.66 -10.19 3.62
N SER A 210 17.51 -9.72 3.12
CA SER A 210 17.38 -8.45 2.40
C SER A 210 17.21 -7.21 3.29
N ILE A 211 17.36 -7.32 4.62
CA ILE A 211 17.07 -6.24 5.58
C ILE A 211 17.74 -4.90 5.25
N GLU A 212 19.00 -4.93 4.79
CA GLU A 212 19.77 -3.73 4.43
C GLU A 212 19.26 -3.06 3.14
N SER A 213 18.54 -3.80 2.30
CA SER A 213 17.92 -3.27 1.09
C SER A 213 16.53 -2.68 1.34
N VAL A 214 15.95 -2.88 2.53
CA VAL A 214 14.62 -2.35 2.85
C VAL A 214 14.69 -0.82 2.89
N PRO A 215 13.82 -0.11 2.14
CA PRO A 215 13.83 1.35 2.11
C PRO A 215 13.66 1.97 3.50
N TYR A 216 14.41 3.05 3.76
CA TYR A 216 14.43 3.76 5.05
C TYR A 216 13.03 4.03 5.59
N GLY A 217 12.14 4.64 4.80
CA GLY A 217 10.82 5.01 5.30
C GLY A 217 9.91 3.82 5.61
N ILE A 218 10.11 2.65 4.98
CA ILE A 218 9.41 1.41 5.36
C ILE A 218 9.91 0.93 6.73
N ARG A 219 11.23 0.90 6.93
CA ARG A 219 11.84 0.57 8.24
C ARG A 219 11.38 1.55 9.32
N TRP A 220 11.33 2.83 8.98
CA TRP A 220 10.91 3.89 9.89
C TRP A 220 9.43 3.75 10.28
N ILE A 221 8.53 3.44 9.34
CA ILE A 221 7.12 3.15 9.67
C ILE A 221 7.04 1.94 10.62
N CYS A 222 7.82 0.87 10.38
CA CYS A 222 7.90 -0.27 11.31
C CYS A 222 8.39 0.15 12.71
N LYS A 223 9.42 1.01 12.79
CA LYS A 223 9.90 1.61 14.05
C LYS A 223 8.78 2.40 14.76
N GLN A 224 8.01 3.21 14.04
CA GLN A 224 6.91 3.97 14.63
C GLN A 224 5.79 3.06 15.13
N ILE A 225 5.41 2.04 14.35
CA ILE A 225 4.44 1.01 14.78
C ILE A 225 4.88 0.38 16.09
N ARG A 226 6.16 -0.02 16.21
CA ARG A 226 6.74 -0.59 17.43
C ARG A 226 6.67 0.37 18.61
N SER A 227 7.17 1.60 18.41
CA SER A 227 7.26 2.63 19.45
C SER A 227 5.89 3.03 19.99
N LEU A 228 4.96 3.35 19.09
CA LEU A 228 3.59 3.73 19.44
C LEU A 228 2.87 2.58 20.17
N THR A 229 2.99 1.34 19.67
CA THR A 229 2.37 0.17 20.31
C THR A 229 2.90 -0.04 21.73
N ARG A 230 4.23 0.01 21.93
CA ARG A 230 4.84 -0.10 23.27
C ARG A 230 4.39 1.00 24.22
N ARG A 231 4.23 2.23 23.70
CA ARG A 231 3.75 3.37 24.49
C ARG A 231 2.30 3.17 24.96
N LYS A 232 1.41 2.71 24.09
CA LYS A 232 -0.01 2.50 24.45
C LYS A 232 -0.23 1.22 25.27
N TYR A 233 0.56 0.19 25.02
CA TYR A 233 0.45 -1.12 25.67
C TYR A 233 1.80 -1.56 26.26
N PRO A 234 2.21 -1.00 27.41
CA PRO A 234 3.51 -1.30 28.03
C PRO A 234 3.69 -2.78 28.39
N ASP A 235 2.60 -3.48 28.71
CA ASP A 235 2.60 -4.89 29.08
C ASP A 235 2.50 -5.83 27.86
N ALA A 236 2.47 -5.30 26.64
CA ALA A 236 2.42 -6.11 25.43
C ALA A 236 3.70 -6.93 25.28
N THR A 237 3.54 -8.23 25.00
CA THR A 237 4.68 -9.10 24.73
C THR A 237 5.37 -8.69 23.43
N ASP A 238 6.68 -8.94 23.33
CA ASP A 238 7.43 -8.69 22.09
C ASP A 238 6.82 -9.42 20.88
N TYR A 239 6.23 -10.60 21.10
CA TYR A 239 5.51 -11.34 20.07
C TYR A 239 4.29 -10.58 19.54
N SER A 240 3.48 -9.98 20.43
CA SER A 240 2.28 -9.21 20.03
C SER A 240 2.70 -7.97 19.24
N ILE A 241 3.76 -7.30 19.67
CA ILE A 241 4.33 -6.14 18.96
C ILE A 241 4.85 -6.56 17.58
N CYS A 242 5.59 -7.68 17.49
CA CYS A 242 6.03 -8.24 16.21
C CYS A 242 4.85 -8.58 15.29
N SER A 243 3.77 -9.14 15.83
CA SER A 243 2.56 -9.44 15.04
C SER A 243 1.96 -8.18 14.39
N VAL A 244 1.94 -7.06 15.11
CA VAL A 244 1.47 -5.77 14.57
C VAL A 244 2.41 -5.27 13.46
N ILE A 245 3.73 -5.35 13.66
CA ILE A 245 4.73 -4.96 12.64
C ILE A 245 4.59 -5.85 11.40
N GLY A 246 4.43 -7.16 11.60
CA GLY A 246 4.17 -8.15 10.54
C GLY A 246 2.85 -7.90 9.79
N GLY A 247 1.86 -7.34 10.48
CA GLY A 247 0.61 -6.85 9.89
C GLY A 247 0.82 -5.75 8.85
N PHE A 248 1.84 -4.91 8.99
CA PHE A 248 2.24 -3.98 7.93
C PHE A 248 3.19 -4.65 6.94
N PHE A 249 4.38 -5.06 7.39
CA PHE A 249 5.47 -5.46 6.50
C PHE A 249 5.14 -6.71 5.68
N PHE A 250 4.66 -7.79 6.30
CA PHE A 250 4.32 -9.00 5.56
C PHE A 250 2.95 -8.90 4.91
N LEU A 251 1.91 -8.63 5.70
CA LEU A 251 0.53 -8.75 5.24
C LEU A 251 0.14 -7.69 4.20
N ARG A 252 0.71 -6.47 4.28
CA ARG A 252 0.30 -5.34 3.42
C ARG A 252 1.33 -4.91 2.39
N PHE A 253 2.60 -5.29 2.57
CA PHE A 253 3.66 -4.94 1.65
C PHE A 253 4.17 -6.16 0.86
N ILE A 254 4.69 -7.19 1.52
CA ILE A 254 5.29 -8.36 0.84
C ILE A 254 4.25 -9.30 0.21
N ILE A 255 3.28 -9.76 0.99
CA ILE A 255 2.32 -10.80 0.57
C ILE A 255 1.52 -10.42 -0.68
N PRO A 256 0.97 -9.18 -0.80
CA PRO A 256 0.27 -8.78 -2.02
C PRO A 256 1.13 -8.90 -3.29
N ALA A 257 2.44 -8.63 -3.18
CA ALA A 257 3.39 -8.75 -4.28
C ALA A 257 3.67 -10.21 -4.66
N ILE A 258 3.62 -11.14 -3.70
CA ILE A 258 3.73 -12.59 -3.95
C ILE A 258 2.44 -13.13 -4.61
N ILE A 259 1.26 -12.69 -4.16
CA ILE A 259 -0.03 -13.20 -4.68
C ILE A 259 -0.32 -12.66 -6.09
N THR A 260 0.00 -11.38 -6.34
CA THR A 260 -0.28 -10.68 -7.59
C THR A 260 0.96 -10.02 -8.18
N PRO A 261 2.02 -10.77 -8.52
CA PRO A 261 3.32 -10.21 -8.91
C PRO A 261 3.25 -9.30 -10.15
N GLN A 262 2.32 -9.55 -11.07
CA GLN A 262 2.10 -8.72 -12.25
C GLN A 262 1.58 -7.32 -11.89
N ALA A 263 0.75 -7.19 -10.85
CA ALA A 263 0.25 -5.90 -10.38
C ALA A 263 1.34 -5.05 -9.70
N TYR A 264 2.45 -5.69 -9.33
CA TYR A 264 3.63 -5.08 -8.74
C TYR A 264 4.80 -4.99 -9.72
N MET A 265 4.57 -5.25 -11.03
CA MET A 265 5.59 -5.23 -12.08
C MET A 265 6.83 -6.10 -11.81
N ILE A 266 6.64 -7.17 -11.03
CA ILE A 266 7.67 -8.18 -10.76
C ILE A 266 7.77 -9.16 -11.94
N VAL A 267 6.65 -9.42 -12.60
CA VAL A 267 6.53 -10.28 -13.79
C VAL A 267 5.68 -9.58 -14.86
N GLU A 268 5.87 -9.94 -16.13
CA GLU A 268 5.19 -9.29 -17.26
C GLU A 268 3.71 -9.66 -17.40
N GLY A 269 3.30 -10.84 -16.90
CA GLY A 269 1.95 -11.37 -17.09
C GLY A 269 1.45 -12.18 -15.91
N VAL A 270 0.16 -12.54 -15.96
CA VAL A 270 -0.46 -13.37 -14.91
C VAL A 270 0.23 -14.75 -14.90
N PRO A 271 0.76 -15.20 -13.74
CA PRO A 271 1.38 -16.51 -13.64
C PRO A 271 0.41 -17.66 -14.03
N PRO A 272 0.91 -18.77 -14.60
CA PRO A 272 0.10 -19.95 -14.88
C PRO A 272 -0.57 -20.52 -13.62
N LYS A 273 -1.62 -21.34 -13.80
CA LYS A 273 -2.48 -21.84 -12.72
C LYS A 273 -1.69 -22.48 -11.57
N ASN A 274 -0.75 -23.38 -11.86
CA ASN A 274 -0.01 -24.12 -10.84
C ASN A 274 0.96 -23.22 -10.05
N PRO A 275 1.90 -22.48 -10.68
CA PRO A 275 2.72 -21.48 -9.98
C PRO A 275 1.89 -20.48 -9.17
N ARG A 276 0.78 -19.98 -9.70
CA ARG A 276 -0.12 -19.04 -8.99
C ARG A 276 -0.72 -19.64 -7.72
N ASN A 277 -1.15 -20.90 -7.78
CA ASN A 277 -1.64 -21.62 -6.61
C ASN A 277 -0.53 -21.82 -5.57
N THR A 278 0.68 -22.18 -6.02
CA THR A 278 1.85 -22.32 -5.15
C THR A 278 2.21 -21.00 -4.47
N LEU A 279 2.28 -19.88 -5.21
CA LEU A 279 2.50 -18.54 -4.65
C LEU A 279 1.43 -18.17 -3.61
N THR A 280 0.18 -18.56 -3.85
CA THR A 280 -0.92 -18.35 -2.89
C THR A 280 -0.70 -19.16 -1.60
N LEU A 281 -0.24 -20.41 -1.69
CA LEU A 281 0.08 -21.22 -0.51
C LEU A 281 1.28 -20.66 0.25
N ILE A 282 2.36 -20.26 -0.44
CA ILE A 282 3.53 -19.60 0.16
C ILE A 282 3.10 -18.33 0.90
N ALA A 283 2.29 -17.47 0.27
CA ALA A 283 1.75 -16.27 0.89
C ALA A 283 0.95 -16.56 2.17
N LYS A 284 0.13 -17.62 2.17
CA LYS A 284 -0.60 -18.05 3.38
C LYS A 284 0.35 -18.53 4.49
N MET A 285 1.41 -19.27 4.14
CA MET A 285 2.42 -19.73 5.11
C MET A 285 3.15 -18.55 5.75
N LEU A 286 3.64 -17.61 4.95
CA LEU A 286 4.30 -16.39 5.44
C LEU A 286 3.35 -15.53 6.28
N ARG A 287 2.07 -15.42 5.88
CA ARG A 287 1.05 -14.70 6.64
C ARG A 287 0.81 -15.31 8.02
N ASN A 288 0.70 -16.64 8.07
CA ASN A 288 0.48 -17.41 9.30
C ASN A 288 1.71 -17.43 10.21
N LEU A 289 2.89 -17.20 9.65
CA LEU A 289 4.11 -17.02 10.42
C LEU A 289 4.21 -15.61 11.02
N ALA A 290 3.86 -14.58 10.24
CA ALA A 290 3.92 -13.18 10.68
C ALA A 290 2.80 -12.79 11.65
N ASN A 291 1.65 -13.48 11.61
CA ASN A 291 0.46 -13.19 12.43
C ASN A 291 -0.06 -14.46 13.10
N LYS A 292 -1.04 -14.34 14.00
CA LYS A 292 -1.70 -15.52 14.60
C LYS A 292 -2.40 -16.36 13.51
N PRO A 293 -2.04 -17.65 13.33
CA PRO A 293 -2.66 -18.50 12.33
C PRO A 293 -4.15 -18.73 12.64
N SER A 294 -4.97 -18.75 11.60
CA SER A 294 -6.38 -19.13 11.68
C SER A 294 -6.68 -20.17 10.61
N TYR A 295 -7.05 -21.38 11.06
CA TYR A 295 -7.37 -22.51 10.21
C TYR A 295 -8.87 -22.78 10.09
N ALA A 296 -9.71 -21.91 10.67
CA ALA A 296 -11.16 -22.13 10.75
C ALA A 296 -11.84 -22.33 9.39
N ARG A 297 -11.32 -21.71 8.33
CA ARG A 297 -11.85 -21.83 6.96
C ARG A 297 -11.14 -22.88 6.11
N GLU A 298 -9.91 -23.24 6.48
CA GLU A 298 -9.06 -24.14 5.71
C GLU A 298 -8.31 -25.10 6.65
N PRO A 299 -9.02 -26.06 7.29
CA PRO A 299 -8.43 -26.92 8.32
C PRO A 299 -7.25 -27.74 7.82
N TYR A 300 -7.26 -28.11 6.54
CA TYR A 300 -6.20 -28.88 5.90
C TYR A 300 -4.83 -28.17 5.93
N LEU A 301 -4.78 -26.85 6.09
CA LEU A 301 -3.51 -26.10 6.19
C LEU A 301 -2.80 -26.29 7.54
N MET A 302 -3.42 -26.94 8.54
CA MET A 302 -2.77 -27.25 9.81
C MET A 302 -1.50 -28.11 9.65
N VAL A 303 -1.40 -28.90 8.58
CA VAL A 303 -0.20 -29.67 8.24
C VAL A 303 1.02 -28.79 7.97
N LEU A 304 0.83 -27.48 7.76
CA LEU A 304 1.88 -26.49 7.55
C LEU A 304 2.40 -25.86 8.86
N ASN A 305 1.81 -26.17 10.02
CA ASN A 305 2.27 -25.67 11.32
C ASN A 305 3.78 -25.87 11.59
N PRO A 306 4.40 -27.01 11.23
CA PRO A 306 5.84 -27.19 11.42
C PRO A 306 6.68 -26.08 10.77
N PHE A 307 6.25 -25.54 9.61
CA PHE A 307 6.91 -24.39 9.01
C PHE A 307 6.84 -23.16 9.92
N ALA A 308 5.68 -22.84 10.48
CA ALA A 308 5.54 -21.67 11.35
C ALA A 308 6.37 -21.81 12.63
N GLU A 309 6.31 -22.96 13.30
CA GLU A 309 7.07 -23.22 14.53
C GLU A 309 8.59 -23.14 14.31
N ASN A 310 9.09 -23.73 13.21
CA ASN A 310 10.51 -23.73 12.87
C ASN A 310 11.05 -22.35 12.42
N ASN A 311 10.17 -21.38 12.17
CA ASN A 311 10.53 -20.07 11.63
C ASN A 311 10.19 -18.90 12.56
N LYS A 312 9.39 -19.12 13.61
CA LYS A 312 8.89 -18.07 14.50
C LYS A 312 10.00 -17.22 15.11
N ALA A 313 11.06 -17.86 15.62
CA ALA A 313 12.17 -17.16 16.28
C ALA A 313 12.91 -16.21 15.32
N ARG A 314 13.30 -16.71 14.13
CA ARG A 314 14.00 -15.89 13.11
C ARG A 314 13.13 -14.79 12.52
N MET A 315 11.82 -15.05 12.36
CA MET A 315 10.86 -14.03 11.93
C MET A 315 10.80 -12.87 12.93
N ASN A 316 10.66 -13.18 14.23
CA ASN A 316 10.62 -12.15 15.27
C ASN A 316 11.95 -11.38 15.37
N ALA A 317 13.09 -12.06 15.24
CA ALA A 317 14.38 -11.41 15.20
C ALA A 317 14.50 -10.42 14.03
N PHE A 318 14.07 -10.85 12.82
CA PHE A 318 14.02 -9.99 11.65
C PHE A 318 13.12 -8.76 11.86
N LEU A 319 11.89 -8.95 12.35
CA LEU A 319 10.94 -7.84 12.58
C LEU A 319 11.44 -6.83 13.63
N ASN A 320 12.19 -7.29 14.64
CA ASN A 320 12.85 -6.41 15.59
C ASN A 320 13.98 -5.62 14.93
N ASN A 321 14.87 -6.29 14.21
CA ASN A 321 15.99 -5.64 13.50
C ASN A 321 15.51 -4.65 12.43
N LEU A 322 14.37 -4.94 11.80
CA LEU A 322 13.74 -4.07 10.81
C LEU A 322 13.46 -2.66 11.38
N CYS A 323 13.16 -2.59 12.68
CA CYS A 323 12.84 -1.35 13.38
C CYS A 323 14.07 -0.60 13.93
N GLU A 324 15.28 -1.18 13.80
CA GLU A 324 16.53 -0.54 14.21
C GLU A 324 17.00 0.41 13.11
N VAL A 325 16.49 1.64 13.14
CA VAL A 325 16.79 2.69 12.17
C VAL A 325 16.84 4.07 12.86
N GLY A 326 17.73 4.95 12.39
CA GLY A 326 17.92 6.31 12.94
C GLY A 326 16.70 7.22 12.76
N ASP A 327 16.60 8.25 13.60
CA ASP A 327 15.55 9.27 13.51
C ASP A 327 15.90 10.36 12.48
N PHE A 328 14.88 11.14 12.09
CA PHE A 328 15.03 12.23 11.13
C PHE A 328 16.07 13.26 11.57
N ASP A 329 16.17 13.55 12.88
CA ASP A 329 17.06 14.59 13.39
C ASP A 329 18.55 14.27 13.18
N ASP A 330 18.89 12.98 13.09
CA ASP A 330 20.26 12.55 12.80
C ASP A 330 20.59 12.72 11.31
N THR A 331 19.58 12.78 10.44
CA THR A 331 19.68 13.02 8.99
C THR A 331 19.51 14.50 8.62
N LEU A 332 18.63 15.23 9.33
CA LEU A 332 18.35 16.66 9.16
C LEU A 332 19.53 17.55 9.55
N LYS A 333 20.38 17.15 10.51
CA LYS A 333 21.62 17.90 10.80
C LYS A 333 22.58 17.93 9.61
N THR A 334 22.52 16.92 8.75
CA THR A 334 23.28 16.85 7.50
C THR A 334 22.55 17.60 6.37
N ASP A 335 21.22 17.53 6.34
CA ASP A 335 20.40 18.12 5.26
C ASP A 335 20.06 19.61 5.44
N GLN A 336 20.01 20.16 6.67
CA GLN A 336 19.79 21.59 6.92
C GLN A 336 20.91 22.46 6.33
N TYR A 337 22.11 21.92 6.17
CA TYR A 337 23.19 22.58 5.45
C TYR A 337 22.96 22.62 3.92
N MET A 338 22.05 21.80 3.38
CA MET A 338 21.72 21.68 1.95
C MET A 338 20.33 22.27 1.60
N ALA A 339 19.38 22.27 2.54
CA ALA A 339 17.97 22.65 2.38
C ALA A 339 17.72 24.18 2.27
N VAL A 340 18.77 25.00 2.32
CA VAL A 340 18.72 26.42 1.95
C VAL A 340 18.51 26.61 0.43
N SER A 341 18.38 25.53 -0.36
CA SER A 341 18.51 25.54 -1.82
C SER A 341 17.22 25.52 -2.67
N ARG A 342 16.01 25.64 -2.11
CA ARG A 342 14.81 25.91 -2.95
C ARG A 342 14.16 27.22 -2.56
N LYS A 343 14.32 28.21 -3.45
CA LYS A 343 13.66 29.51 -3.36
C LYS A 343 12.20 29.48 -3.85
N ASP A 344 11.79 28.46 -4.62
CA ASP A 344 10.45 28.39 -5.23
C ASP A 344 9.95 26.92 -5.31
N PRO A 345 9.20 26.41 -4.31
CA PRO A 345 8.59 25.08 -4.39
C PRO A 345 7.49 25.04 -5.46
N MET A 346 7.39 23.95 -6.22
CA MET A 346 6.42 23.81 -7.32
C MET A 346 5.96 22.36 -7.46
N ILE A 347 4.68 22.17 -7.80
CA ILE A 347 4.08 20.85 -8.08
C ILE A 347 3.36 20.85 -9.42
N HIS A 348 3.32 19.68 -10.07
CA HIS A 348 2.50 19.43 -11.25
C HIS A 348 1.24 18.66 -10.83
N ILE A 349 0.08 19.32 -10.90
CA ILE A 349 -1.19 18.78 -10.39
C ILE A 349 -2.27 18.84 -11.46
N THR A 350 -3.07 17.78 -11.60
CA THR A 350 -4.22 17.79 -12.50
C THR A 350 -5.40 18.54 -11.89
N LEU A 351 -6.28 19.10 -12.75
CA LEU A 351 -7.48 19.79 -12.28
C LEU A 351 -8.34 18.93 -11.35
N ASN A 352 -8.48 17.63 -11.65
CA ASN A 352 -9.29 16.72 -10.84
C ASN A 352 -8.64 16.39 -9.50
N GLU A 353 -7.32 16.35 -9.39
CA GLU A 353 -6.64 16.20 -8.10
C GLU A 353 -6.83 17.45 -7.24
N LEU A 354 -6.67 18.62 -7.86
CA LEU A 354 -6.83 19.92 -7.22
C LEU A 354 -8.27 20.14 -6.75
N TYR A 355 -9.27 19.90 -7.61
CA TYR A 355 -10.69 20.03 -7.27
C TYR A 355 -11.17 18.97 -6.29
N ASN A 356 -10.71 17.73 -6.41
CA ASN A 356 -11.07 16.68 -5.45
C ASN A 356 -10.52 17.00 -4.05
N THR A 357 -9.25 17.40 -3.96
CA THR A 357 -8.63 17.78 -2.68
C THR A 357 -9.37 18.97 -2.05
N HIS A 358 -9.67 19.99 -2.85
CA HIS A 358 -10.45 21.14 -2.41
C HIS A 358 -11.85 20.75 -1.93
N SER A 359 -12.58 19.92 -2.68
CA SER A 359 -13.92 19.46 -2.29
C SER A 359 -13.91 18.66 -1.00
N LEU A 360 -12.89 17.82 -0.78
CA LEU A 360 -12.74 17.05 0.45
C LEU A 360 -12.43 17.97 1.63
N LEU A 361 -11.54 18.95 1.45
CA LEU A 361 -11.23 19.93 2.49
C LEU A 361 -12.47 20.73 2.91
N LEU A 362 -13.23 21.28 1.96
CA LEU A 362 -14.47 22.01 2.27
C LEU A 362 -15.50 21.15 2.99
N ARG A 363 -15.64 19.87 2.59
CA ARG A 363 -16.61 18.97 3.24
C ARG A 363 -16.31 18.74 4.71
N TYR A 364 -15.02 18.67 5.05
CA TYR A 364 -14.56 18.33 6.40
C TYR A 364 -13.97 19.53 7.14
N ILE A 365 -14.17 20.75 6.64
CA ILE A 365 -13.45 21.94 7.13
C ILE A 365 -13.73 22.22 8.61
N ASP A 366 -14.97 22.02 9.08
CA ASP A 366 -15.33 22.23 10.49
C ASP A 366 -14.60 21.26 11.44
N ALA A 367 -14.30 20.05 10.97
CA ALA A 367 -13.56 19.06 11.74
C ALA A 367 -12.04 19.25 11.62
N LEU A 368 -11.56 19.76 10.49
CA LEU A 368 -10.14 20.00 10.21
C LEU A 368 -9.63 21.30 10.83
N SER A 369 -10.47 22.33 10.86
CA SER A 369 -10.12 23.70 11.19
C SER A 369 -11.33 24.46 11.77
N PRO A 370 -11.69 24.20 13.05
CA PRO A 370 -12.91 24.71 13.66
C PRO A 370 -12.88 26.20 14.00
N ASP A 371 -11.69 26.81 14.10
CA ASP A 371 -11.52 28.25 14.36
C ASP A 371 -11.37 29.00 13.03
N ASP A 372 -12.21 30.01 12.83
CA ASP A 372 -12.22 30.88 11.64
C ASP A 372 -10.90 31.67 11.45
N LYS A 373 -10.02 31.69 12.46
CA LYS A 373 -8.70 32.32 12.39
C LYS A 373 -7.58 31.40 11.89
N GLU A 374 -7.83 30.11 11.78
CA GLU A 374 -6.81 29.17 11.33
C GLU A 374 -6.55 29.31 9.82
N HIS A 375 -5.29 29.18 9.42
CA HIS A 375 -4.85 29.41 8.04
C HIS A 375 -5.60 28.55 7.01
N LEU A 376 -5.87 27.28 7.34
CA LEU A 376 -6.59 26.36 6.45
C LEU A 376 -8.03 26.84 6.20
N ARG A 377 -8.75 27.25 7.25
CA ARG A 377 -10.11 27.77 7.19
C ARG A 377 -10.19 29.03 6.32
N ILE A 378 -9.30 30.00 6.56
CA ILE A 378 -9.26 31.24 5.78
C ILE A 378 -9.04 30.94 4.29
N LEU A 379 -8.11 30.06 3.94
CA LEU A 379 -7.84 29.70 2.53
C LEU A 379 -9.00 28.94 1.88
N ALA A 380 -9.64 28.05 2.63
CA ALA A 380 -10.78 27.26 2.16
C ALA A 380 -12.00 28.16 1.88
N ASP A 381 -12.29 29.11 2.76
CA ASP A 381 -13.40 30.05 2.60
C ASP A 381 -13.19 30.98 1.39
N GLU A 382 -11.96 31.44 1.17
CA GLU A 382 -11.59 32.26 0.01
C GLU A 382 -11.70 31.54 -1.34
N LEU A 383 -11.54 30.22 -1.36
CA LEU A 383 -11.61 29.37 -2.55
C LEU A 383 -13.01 28.86 -2.87
N SER A 384 -13.96 29.03 -1.96
CA SER A 384 -15.31 28.48 -2.07
C SER A 384 -16.15 29.13 -3.21
N PRO A 385 -17.01 28.36 -3.91
CA PRO A 385 -17.23 26.91 -3.79
C PRO A 385 -16.23 26.06 -4.59
N ALA A 386 -16.06 24.79 -4.20
CA ALA A 386 -15.25 23.83 -4.95
C ALA A 386 -15.85 23.49 -6.33
N PRO A 387 -15.08 23.59 -7.43
CA PRO A 387 -15.54 23.16 -8.74
C PRO A 387 -15.77 21.64 -8.80
N PRO A 388 -16.72 21.15 -9.62
CA PRO A 388 -16.84 19.72 -9.87
C PRO A 388 -15.65 19.20 -10.67
N GLN A 389 -15.37 17.90 -10.54
CA GLN A 389 -14.38 17.24 -11.38
C GLN A 389 -14.78 17.31 -12.87
N VAL A 390 -13.78 17.46 -13.72
CA VAL A 390 -13.92 17.60 -15.17
C VAL A 390 -13.75 16.26 -15.88
N ALA A 391 -14.28 16.17 -17.10
CA ALA A 391 -14.11 14.99 -17.95
C ALA A 391 -12.62 14.71 -18.23
N ARG A 392 -12.26 13.45 -18.50
CA ARG A 392 -10.84 13.05 -18.73
C ARG A 392 -10.13 13.89 -19.80
N LYS A 393 -10.83 14.27 -20.86
CA LYS A 393 -10.30 15.12 -21.96
C LYS A 393 -9.95 16.55 -21.50
N ASP A 394 -10.59 17.01 -20.44
CA ASP A 394 -10.46 18.35 -19.89
C ASP A 394 -9.59 18.36 -18.62
N ASN A 395 -9.23 17.19 -18.08
CA ASN A 395 -8.40 17.03 -16.88
C ASN A 395 -6.92 17.28 -17.16
N ARG A 396 -6.58 18.54 -17.44
CA ARG A 396 -5.22 18.98 -17.76
C ARG A 396 -4.35 19.03 -16.51
N THR A 397 -3.05 18.81 -16.71
CA THR A 397 -2.02 19.07 -15.69
C THR A 397 -1.65 20.54 -15.71
N THR A 398 -1.57 21.13 -14.53
CA THR A 398 -1.18 22.54 -14.32
C THR A 398 0.03 22.60 -13.41
N GLU A 399 0.90 23.55 -13.69
CA GLU A 399 2.04 23.90 -12.84
C GLU A 399 1.58 24.86 -11.74
N LEU A 400 1.85 24.50 -10.49
CA LEU A 400 1.45 25.28 -9.32
C LEU A 400 2.68 25.65 -8.50
N HIS A 401 3.10 26.91 -8.58
CA HIS A 401 4.18 27.45 -7.75
C HIS A 401 3.66 27.72 -6.35
N LEU A 402 4.16 26.97 -5.38
CA LEU A 402 3.74 27.00 -4.00
C LEU A 402 4.42 28.15 -3.26
N TYR A 403 3.67 28.90 -2.46
CA TYR A 403 4.22 29.97 -1.65
C TYR A 403 3.40 30.20 -0.39
N ASN A 404 4.05 30.70 0.66
CA ASN A 404 3.40 31.15 1.87
C ASN A 404 3.01 32.62 1.75
N ARG A 405 1.77 33.00 2.06
CA ARG A 405 1.34 34.42 2.05
C ARG A 405 1.56 35.13 3.39
N TRP A 406 1.76 34.35 4.46
CA TRP A 406 1.95 34.87 5.82
C TRP A 406 3.43 35.02 6.17
N GLU A 407 4.34 34.39 5.43
CA GLU A 407 5.77 34.66 5.54
C GLU A 407 6.15 35.81 4.60
N THR A 408 6.76 36.85 5.17
CA THR A 408 7.34 37.94 4.39
C THR A 408 8.61 37.42 3.74
N THR A 409 8.68 37.42 2.41
CA THR A 409 9.94 37.03 1.75
C THR A 409 11.05 38.03 2.11
N VAL A 410 12.29 37.57 2.22
CA VAL A 410 13.45 38.45 2.49
C VAL A 410 13.60 39.56 1.42
N HIS A 411 13.01 39.38 0.23
CA HIS A 411 12.94 40.41 -0.81
C HIS A 411 12.07 41.60 -0.42
N ASP A 412 10.96 41.40 0.30
CA ASP A 412 10.09 42.49 0.76
C ASP A 412 10.72 43.32 1.88
N ILE A 413 11.65 42.74 2.63
CA ILE A 413 12.43 43.47 3.65
C ILE A 413 13.41 44.43 2.97
N LYS A 414 14.07 44.02 1.88
CA LYS A 414 15.00 44.90 1.14
C LYS A 414 14.32 46.02 0.35
N ALA A 415 13.03 45.90 0.04
CA ALA A 415 12.25 46.95 -0.60
C ALA A 415 11.71 48.01 0.39
N ARG A 416 11.86 47.78 1.71
CA ARG A 416 11.41 48.68 2.79
C ARG A 416 12.55 49.41 3.51
N TRP A 417 13.78 49.35 3.00
CA TRP A 417 14.92 50.11 3.50
C TRP A 417 15.63 50.88 2.39
#